data_AF-A0A378WJ80-F1
#
_entry.id   AF-A0A378WJ80-F1
#
_cell.length_a   1.000
_cell.length_b   1.000
_cell.length_c   1.000
_cell.angle_alpha   90.00
_cell.angle_beta   90.00
_cell.angle_gamma   90.00
#
_symmetry.space_group_name_H-M   'P 1'
#
loop_
_entity.id
_entity.type
_entity.pdbx_description
1 polymer ?
#
loop_
_entity_poly.entity_id
_entity_poly.type
_entity_poly.pdbx_seq_one_letter_code
_entity_poly.pdbx_strand_id
1 'polypeptide(L)'
;MPHYHRTPSRRKIRKMNARQRKKFYVGEYQNLVFSVCGSLMPEYRTAACFEQFIDDLIDWVYANSMCLTSVGTAENFSIIFDHTQRPPHNITPMQRQMLIEWLVARKDVQHLRAGKLIDGFYCHEAEYDQCDEIHK
;
A
#
# COMPACT_ATOMS: atom_id res chain seq x y z
N MET A 1 15.68 -0.42 51.70
CA MET A 1 15.57 -1.67 50.91
C MET A 1 16.54 -1.59 49.74
N PRO A 2 17.44 -2.57 49.53
CA PRO A 2 18.29 -2.56 48.35
C PRO A 2 17.44 -2.86 47.11
N HIS A 3 17.42 -1.92 46.16
CA HIS A 3 16.82 -2.13 44.84
C HIS A 3 17.77 -2.99 44.00
N TYR A 4 17.49 -4.29 43.91
CA TYR A 4 18.19 -5.17 42.98
C TYR A 4 17.73 -4.87 41.55
N HIS A 5 18.54 -4.12 40.80
CA HIS A 5 18.37 -4.03 39.35
C HIS A 5 18.71 -5.39 38.73
N ARG A 6 17.68 -6.18 38.39
CA ARG A 6 17.88 -7.36 37.55
C ARG A 6 18.30 -6.90 36.16
N THR A 7 19.56 -7.11 35.82
CA THR A 7 20.05 -6.87 34.46
C THR A 7 19.20 -7.69 33.49
N PRO A 8 18.56 -7.06 32.49
CA PRO A 8 17.73 -7.77 31.54
C PRO A 8 18.58 -8.81 30.79
N SER A 9 18.02 -10.00 30.55
CA SER A 9 18.69 -11.03 29.76
C SER A 9 18.99 -10.53 28.34
N ARG A 10 20.00 -11.09 27.66
CA ARG A 10 20.33 -10.73 26.27
C ARG A 10 19.11 -10.79 25.34
N ARG A 11 18.24 -11.79 25.50
CA ARG A 11 16.97 -11.91 24.76
C ARG A 11 16.03 -10.73 25.04
N LYS A 12 15.92 -10.31 26.30
CA LYS A 12 15.08 -9.17 26.71
C LYS A 12 15.65 -7.85 26.17
N ILE A 13 16.96 -7.65 26.25
CA ILE A 13 17.65 -6.49 25.65
C ILE A 13 17.39 -6.44 24.15
N ARG A 14 17.55 -7.56 23.42
CA ARG A 14 17.28 -7.61 21.97
C ARG A 14 15.85 -7.18 21.61
N LYS A 15 14.85 -7.65 22.37
CA LYS A 15 13.44 -7.25 22.19
C LYS A 15 13.20 -5.77 22.51
N MET A 16 13.82 -5.26 23.58
CA MET A 16 13.73 -3.85 23.95
C MET A 16 14.36 -2.95 22.88
N ASN A 17 15.52 -3.31 22.35
CA ASN A 17 16.20 -2.57 21.28
C ASN A 17 15.38 -2.58 19.99
N ALA A 18 14.84 -3.73 19.57
CA ALA A 18 13.96 -3.80 18.40
C ALA A 18 12.70 -2.92 18.57
N ARG A 19 12.09 -2.94 19.76
CA ARG A 19 10.94 -2.07 20.06
C ARG A 19 11.31 -0.59 20.05
N GLN A 20 12.48 -0.23 20.57
CA GLN A 20 12.97 1.16 20.52
C GLN A 20 13.21 1.59 19.07
N ARG A 21 13.89 0.78 18.26
CA ARG A 21 14.15 1.08 16.84
C ARG A 21 12.86 1.25 16.04
N LYS A 22 11.83 0.43 16.31
CA LYS A 22 10.48 0.64 15.75
C LYS A 22 9.83 1.95 16.19
N LYS A 23 10.02 2.36 17.45
CA LYS A 23 9.51 3.66 17.94
C LYS A 23 10.25 4.85 17.35
N PHE A 24 11.52 4.68 17.01
CA PHE A 24 12.36 5.71 16.40
C PHE A 24 12.29 5.74 14.87
N TYR A 25 11.30 5.07 14.26
CA TYR A 25 11.07 5.14 12.82
C TYR A 25 12.30 4.72 11.98
N VAL A 26 13.11 3.79 12.50
CA VAL A 26 14.28 3.30 11.77
C VAL A 26 13.79 2.54 10.54
N GLY A 27 14.32 2.87 9.36
CA GLY A 27 13.83 2.40 8.05
C GLY A 27 13.73 0.88 7.86
N GLU A 28 14.32 0.05 8.73
CA GLU A 28 14.08 -1.40 8.74
C GLU A 28 12.63 -1.79 9.10
N TYR A 29 11.84 -0.85 9.63
CA TYR A 29 10.43 -1.00 9.95
C TYR A 29 9.50 -0.15 9.07
N GLN A 30 10.05 0.57 8.08
CA GLN A 30 9.26 1.33 7.11
C GLN A 30 8.41 0.38 6.28
N ASN A 31 7.15 0.75 6.05
CA ASN A 31 6.22 0.01 5.21
C ASN A 31 5.89 0.86 3.98
N LEU A 32 6.52 0.59 2.84
CA LEU A 32 6.26 1.36 1.62
C LEU A 32 4.94 0.94 0.98
N VAL A 33 4.06 1.92 0.80
CA VAL A 33 2.76 1.78 0.14
C VAL A 33 2.58 2.89 -0.89
N PHE A 34 1.60 2.75 -1.78
CA PHE A 34 1.13 3.86 -2.62
C PHE A 34 -0.37 3.75 -2.88
N SER A 35 -0.99 4.87 -3.20
CA SER A 35 -2.40 4.95 -3.57
C SER A 35 -2.58 5.10 -5.08
N VAL A 36 -3.70 4.60 -5.58
CA VAL A 36 -4.20 4.86 -6.93
C VAL A 36 -5.66 5.26 -6.82
N CYS A 37 -5.98 6.38 -7.45
CA CYS A 37 -7.34 6.90 -7.53
C CYS A 37 -7.78 6.92 -9.00
N GLY A 38 -9.04 6.61 -9.25
CA GLY A 38 -9.52 6.57 -10.63
C GLY A 38 -11.02 6.39 -10.77
N SER A 39 -11.43 6.25 -12.03
CA SER A 39 -12.82 6.00 -12.41
C SER A 39 -12.86 5.07 -13.61
N LEU A 40 -13.93 4.28 -13.69
CA LEU A 40 -14.26 3.46 -14.85
C LEU A 40 -15.05 4.27 -15.88
N MET A 41 -14.92 3.89 -17.15
CA MET A 41 -15.69 4.46 -18.25
C MET A 41 -17.19 4.26 -17.98
N PRO A 42 -18.07 5.18 -18.42
CA PRO A 42 -19.50 5.15 -18.12
C PRO A 42 -20.18 3.79 -18.36
N GLU A 43 -19.84 3.11 -19.44
CA GLU A 43 -20.38 1.80 -19.83
C GLU A 43 -19.99 0.65 -18.88
N TYR A 44 -18.95 0.81 -18.07
CA TYR A 44 -18.48 -0.17 -17.07
C TYR A 44 -18.84 0.22 -15.63
N ARG A 45 -19.71 1.21 -15.41
CA ARG A 45 -20.09 1.67 -14.05
C ARG A 45 -21.19 0.86 -13.37
N THR A 46 -21.58 -0.27 -13.95
CA THR A 46 -22.51 -1.19 -13.28
C THR A 46 -21.83 -1.87 -12.09
N ALA A 47 -22.60 -2.25 -11.07
CA ALA A 47 -22.07 -2.95 -9.90
C ALA A 47 -21.31 -4.24 -10.29
N ALA A 48 -21.88 -5.03 -11.21
CA ALA A 48 -21.26 -6.26 -11.69
C ALA A 48 -19.93 -6.01 -12.43
N CYS A 49 -19.83 -4.96 -13.23
CA CYS A 49 -18.57 -4.59 -13.89
C CYS A 49 -17.52 -4.12 -12.87
N PHE A 50 -17.93 -3.39 -11.83
CA PHE A 50 -17.02 -2.95 -10.78
C PHE A 50 -16.52 -4.12 -9.93
N GLU A 51 -17.39 -5.05 -9.56
CA GLU A 51 -17.01 -6.30 -8.88
C GLU A 51 -16.01 -7.09 -9.71
N GLN A 52 -16.28 -7.30 -11.00
CA GLN A 52 -15.34 -7.98 -11.90
C GLN A 52 -13.99 -7.25 -12.01
N PHE A 53 -14.00 -5.93 -12.09
CA PHE A 53 -12.77 -5.12 -12.09
C PHE A 53 -11.95 -5.34 -10.80
N ILE A 54 -12.61 -5.36 -9.65
CA ILE A 54 -11.96 -5.60 -8.36
C ILE A 54 -11.43 -7.04 -8.27
N ASP A 55 -12.17 -8.03 -8.75
CA ASP A 55 -11.74 -9.43 -8.77
C ASP A 55 -10.49 -9.62 -9.66
N ASP A 56 -10.50 -9.08 -10.88
CA ASP A 56 -9.34 -9.11 -11.78
C ASP A 56 -8.12 -8.44 -11.14
N LEU A 57 -8.33 -7.31 -10.46
CA LEU A 57 -7.29 -6.56 -9.79
C LEU A 57 -6.71 -7.35 -8.61
N ILE A 58 -7.57 -8.00 -7.81
CA ILE A 58 -7.18 -8.88 -6.71
C ILE A 58 -6.28 -9.99 -7.25
N ASP A 59 -6.72 -10.71 -8.28
CA ASP A 59 -5.96 -11.81 -8.88
C ASP A 59 -4.58 -11.35 -9.37
N TRP A 60 -4.52 -10.21 -10.07
CA TRP A 60 -3.27 -9.66 -10.57
C TRP A 60 -2.33 -9.23 -9.42
N VAL A 61 -2.86 -8.56 -8.41
CA VAL A 61 -2.11 -8.06 -7.25
C VAL A 61 -1.50 -9.20 -6.44
N TYR A 62 -2.28 -10.25 -6.14
CA TYR A 62 -1.78 -11.42 -5.41
C TYR A 62 -0.74 -12.21 -6.21
N ALA A 63 -0.91 -12.37 -7.52
CA ALA A 63 0.07 -13.01 -8.39
C ALA A 63 1.45 -12.29 -8.36
N ASN A 64 1.45 -10.98 -8.07
CA ASN A 64 2.65 -10.15 -8.01
C ASN A 64 3.14 -9.88 -6.57
N SER A 65 2.71 -10.71 -5.60
CA SER A 65 3.09 -10.62 -4.17
C SER A 65 2.68 -9.31 -3.48
N MET A 66 1.65 -8.64 -4.00
CA MET A 66 1.07 -7.43 -3.41
C MET A 66 -0.28 -7.74 -2.77
N CYS A 67 -0.75 -6.84 -1.92
CA CYS A 67 -2.12 -6.82 -1.41
C CYS A 67 -2.69 -5.42 -1.56
N LEU A 68 -4.01 -5.30 -1.38
CA LEU A 68 -4.71 -4.04 -1.57
C LEU A 68 -5.79 -3.82 -0.52
N THR A 69 -6.13 -2.56 -0.30
CA THR A 69 -7.37 -2.14 0.38
C THR A 69 -8.02 -1.07 -0.47
N SER A 70 -9.29 -1.25 -0.78
CA SER A 70 -10.05 -0.35 -1.66
C SER A 70 -11.22 0.30 -0.93
N VAL A 71 -11.57 1.50 -1.39
CA VAL A 71 -12.79 2.23 -1.00
C VAL A 71 -13.35 2.95 -2.23
N GLY A 72 -14.66 3.14 -2.27
CA GLY A 72 -15.33 3.91 -3.31
C GLY A 72 -16.17 3.04 -4.27
N THR A 73 -16.41 3.58 -5.46
CA THR A 73 -17.29 2.99 -6.49
C THR A 73 -16.64 3.10 -7.87
N ALA A 74 -17.29 2.56 -8.90
CA ALA A 74 -16.84 2.68 -10.28
C ALA A 74 -16.64 4.13 -10.76
N GLU A 75 -17.34 5.10 -10.17
CA GLU A 75 -17.21 6.52 -10.54
C GLU A 75 -16.00 7.20 -9.91
N ASN A 76 -15.59 6.72 -8.74
CA ASN A 76 -14.49 7.26 -7.98
C ASN A 76 -14.04 6.21 -6.96
N PHE A 77 -12.95 5.52 -7.30
CA PHE A 77 -12.30 4.56 -6.40
C PHE A 77 -10.97 5.11 -5.92
N SER A 78 -10.59 4.70 -4.71
CA SER A 78 -9.26 4.87 -4.15
C SER A 78 -8.78 3.54 -3.61
N ILE A 79 -7.57 3.14 -4.01
CA ILE A 79 -6.99 1.84 -3.68
C ILE A 79 -5.58 2.06 -3.18
N ILE A 80 -5.29 1.51 -2.01
CA ILE A 80 -3.94 1.51 -1.42
C ILE A 80 -3.33 0.13 -1.65
N PHE A 81 -2.10 0.11 -2.17
CA PHE A 81 -1.33 -1.11 -2.43
C PHE A 81 -0.18 -1.24 -1.44
N ASP A 82 0.02 -2.46 -0.96
CA ASP A 82 1.06 -2.85 -0.03
C ASP A 82 1.67 -4.20 -0.44
N HIS A 83 2.74 -4.61 0.23
CA HIS A 83 3.35 -5.92 0.07
C HIS A 83 2.61 -6.98 0.92
N THR A 84 2.44 -8.19 0.39
CA THR A 84 1.77 -9.30 1.11
C THR A 84 2.44 -9.67 2.43
N GLN A 85 3.77 -9.51 2.49
CA GLN A 85 4.59 -9.76 3.67
C GLN A 85 4.88 -8.46 4.42
N ARG A 86 4.93 -8.55 5.74
CA ARG A 86 5.25 -7.42 6.63
C ARG A 86 6.70 -6.94 6.46
N PRO A 87 7.02 -5.70 6.89
CA PRO A 87 8.39 -5.20 6.91
C PRO A 87 9.39 -6.20 7.50
N PRO A 88 10.59 -6.34 6.89
CA PRO A 88 11.23 -5.37 6.00
C PRO A 88 10.88 -5.50 4.50
N HIS A 89 9.94 -6.37 4.14
CA HIS A 89 9.46 -6.47 2.76
C HIS A 89 8.57 -5.27 2.43
N ASN A 90 8.85 -4.62 1.30
CA ASN A 90 8.22 -3.38 0.87
C ASN A 90 7.84 -3.46 -0.60
N ILE A 91 6.79 -2.73 -0.97
CA ILE A 91 6.45 -2.58 -2.38
C ILE A 91 7.59 -1.83 -3.10
N THR A 92 7.97 -2.34 -4.26
CA THR A 92 9.08 -1.78 -5.03
C THR A 92 8.59 -0.74 -6.03
N PRO A 93 9.44 0.22 -6.45
CA PRO A 93 9.12 1.13 -7.56
C PRO A 93 8.76 0.38 -8.85
N MET A 94 9.39 -0.77 -9.09
CA MET A 94 9.09 -1.64 -10.23
C MET A 94 7.69 -2.23 -10.16
N GLN A 95 7.28 -2.77 -9.00
CA GLN A 95 5.92 -3.29 -8.80
C GLN A 95 4.86 -2.19 -8.97
N ARG A 96 5.12 -1.00 -8.42
CA ARG A 96 4.26 0.17 -8.64
C ARG A 96 4.09 0.46 -10.14
N GLN A 97 5.20 0.49 -10.88
CA GLN A 97 5.17 0.77 -12.32
C GLN A 97 4.41 -0.31 -13.10
N MET A 98 4.65 -1.59 -12.81
CA MET A 98 3.92 -2.71 -13.43
C MET A 98 2.42 -2.62 -13.20
N LEU A 99 1.98 -2.25 -12.00
CA LEU A 99 0.56 -2.09 -11.68
C LEU A 99 -0.06 -0.93 -12.44
N ILE A 100 0.63 0.20 -12.52
CA ILE A 100 0.18 1.36 -13.28
C ILE A 100 0.03 1.01 -14.76
N GLU A 101 1.04 0.35 -15.36
CA GLU A 101 0.99 -0.08 -16.76
C GLU A 101 -0.17 -1.05 -17.02
N TRP A 102 -0.39 -1.99 -16.11
CA TRP A 102 -1.52 -2.91 -16.21
C TRP A 102 -2.87 -2.17 -16.17
N LEU A 103 -3.05 -1.23 -15.25
CA LEU A 103 -4.29 -0.42 -15.14
C LEU A 103 -4.50 0.50 -16.36
N VAL A 104 -3.45 1.13 -16.86
CA VAL A 104 -3.50 1.99 -18.05
C VAL A 104 -3.89 1.19 -19.29
N ALA A 105 -3.41 -0.05 -19.42
CA ALA A 105 -3.73 -0.94 -20.54
C ALA A 105 -5.18 -1.43 -20.54
N ARG A 106 -5.91 -1.34 -19.41
CA ARG A 106 -7.31 -1.77 -19.34
C ARG A 106 -8.23 -0.81 -20.10
N LYS A 107 -9.23 -1.37 -20.78
CA LYS A 107 -10.21 -0.60 -21.56
C LYS A 107 -11.28 0.05 -20.69
N ASP A 108 -11.56 -0.53 -19.53
CA ASP A 108 -12.59 -0.08 -18.61
C ASP A 108 -12.19 1.12 -17.75
N VAL A 109 -10.90 1.42 -17.60
CA VAL A 109 -10.40 2.59 -16.85
C VAL A 109 -10.50 3.87 -17.69
N GLN A 110 -11.16 4.90 -17.15
CA GLN A 110 -11.31 6.22 -17.76
C GLN A 110 -10.19 7.18 -17.36
N HIS A 111 -10.07 7.41 -16.06
CA HIS A 111 -9.08 8.30 -15.47
C HIS A 111 -8.32 7.59 -14.38
N LEU A 112 -7.01 7.84 -14.32
CA LEU A 112 -6.12 7.22 -13.35
C LEU A 112 -5.15 8.27 -12.79
N ARG A 113 -4.96 8.23 -11.48
CA ARG A 113 -3.97 9.02 -10.75
C ARG A 113 -3.25 8.10 -9.80
N ALA A 114 -1.94 8.22 -9.68
CA ALA A 114 -1.16 7.41 -8.74
C ALA A 114 -0.28 8.27 -7.85
N GLY A 115 -0.27 7.95 -6.56
CA GLY A 115 0.61 8.56 -5.59
C GLY A 115 2.03 8.02 -5.70
N LYS A 116 2.96 8.73 -5.05
CA LYS A 116 4.33 8.27 -4.82
C LYS A 116 4.36 7.15 -3.78
N LEU A 117 5.52 6.50 -3.66
CA LEU A 117 5.76 5.58 -2.54
C LEU A 117 5.92 6.38 -1.24
N ILE A 118 5.14 6.03 -0.23
CA ILE A 118 5.13 6.66 1.10
C ILE A 118 5.26 5.60 2.19
N ASP A 119 5.65 6.02 3.39
CA ASP A 119 5.68 5.13 4.56
C ASP A 119 4.28 5.02 5.18
N GLY A 120 3.58 3.93 4.89
CA GLY A 120 2.20 3.72 5.35
C GLY A 120 2.03 3.67 6.87
N PHE A 121 3.09 3.50 7.65
CA PHE A 121 3.00 3.56 9.12
C PHE A 121 3.12 4.97 9.68
N TYR A 122 3.81 5.87 8.98
CA TYR A 122 4.27 7.13 9.54
C TYR A 122 4.00 8.36 8.67
N CYS A 123 3.44 8.18 7.47
CA CYS A 123 3.01 9.26 6.61
C CYS A 123 1.84 10.04 7.22
N HIS A 124 1.69 11.29 6.78
CA HIS A 124 0.47 12.04 7.04
C HIS A 124 -0.66 11.53 6.15
N GLU A 125 -1.90 11.58 6.64
CA GLU A 125 -3.09 11.12 5.92
C GLU A 125 -3.25 11.80 4.55
N ALA A 126 -2.91 13.10 4.47
CA ALA A 126 -2.92 13.87 3.23
C ALA A 126 -1.96 13.36 2.15
N GLU A 127 -0.97 12.53 2.49
CA GLU A 127 -0.05 11.95 1.50
C GLU A 127 -0.71 10.84 0.67
N TYR A 128 -1.75 10.18 1.17
CA TYR A 128 -2.52 9.20 0.39
C TYR A 128 -3.34 9.87 -0.72
N ASP A 129 -3.75 11.11 -0.51
CA ASP A 129 -4.55 11.88 -1.48
C ASP A 129 -3.68 12.57 -2.54
N GLN A 130 -2.36 12.62 -2.35
CA GLN A 130 -1.40 13.17 -3.31
C GLN A 130 -1.18 12.18 -4.47
N CYS A 131 -2.14 12.12 -5.37
CA CYS A 131 -2.06 11.33 -6.60
C CYS A 131 -1.85 12.25 -7.81
N ASP A 132 -0.77 12.02 -8.55
CA ASP A 132 -0.50 12.73 -9.79
C ASP A 132 -1.28 12.09 -10.95
N GLU A 133 -1.77 12.90 -11.88
CA GLU A 133 -2.46 12.40 -13.07
C GLU A 133 -1.55 11.55 -13.94
N ILE A 134 -2.04 10.36 -14.31
CA ILE A 134 -1.40 9.49 -15.28
C ILE A 134 -2.11 9.72 -16.60
N HIS A 135 -1.40 10.33 -17.56
CA HIS A 135 -1.89 10.43 -18.93
C HIS A 135 -1.96 9.04 -19.54
N LYS A 136 -3.20 8.59 -19.80
CA LYS A 136 -3.51 7.42 -20.60
C LYS A 136 -3.35 7.72 -22.09
#